data_AF-A0A1M7YWN5-F1
#
_entry.id   AF-A0A1M7YWN5-F1
#
_cell.length_a   1.000
_cell.length_b   1.000
_cell.length_c   1.000
_cell.angle_alpha   90.00
_cell.angle_beta   90.00
_cell.angle_gamma   90.00
#
_symmetry.space_group_name_H-M   'P 1'
#
loop_
_entity.id
_entity.type
_entity.pdbx_description
1 polymer ?
#
loop_
_entity_poly.entity_id
_entity_poly.type
_entity_poly.pdbx_seq_one_letter_code
_entity_poly.pdbx_strand_id
1 'polypeptide(L)'
;MEVICHCGNVHIELPSISEEVGQCNCSICRRYGALWAYYSPDEVKTVFTKEKTVFYIWGDREVEFHRCPLCGCITHYITTPKCDERIFAVNMRMAENDILEGISVREIDGQGSDDGNR
;
A
#
# COMPACT_ATOMS: atom_id res chain seq x y z
N MET A 1 -3.13 10.05 -11.97
CA MET A 1 -1.72 9.56 -11.93
C MET A 1 -1.74 8.04 -12.00
N GLU A 2 -0.67 7.41 -12.48
CA GLU A 2 -0.52 5.95 -12.44
C GLU A 2 0.75 5.57 -11.68
N VAL A 3 0.66 4.53 -10.88
CA VAL A 3 1.81 3.85 -10.26
C VAL A 3 1.80 2.39 -10.67
N ILE A 4 2.96 1.91 -11.11
CA ILE A 4 3.10 0.63 -11.81
C ILE A 4 4.12 -0.22 -11.06
N CYS A 5 3.82 -1.50 -10.84
CA CYS A 5 4.83 -2.41 -10.28
C CYS A 5 6.00 -2.62 -11.25
N HIS A 6 7.15 -3.07 -10.75
CA HIS A 6 8.38 -3.19 -11.54
C HIS A 6 8.24 -3.91 -12.90
N CYS A 7 7.41 -4.95 -12.99
CA CYS A 7 7.24 -5.73 -14.21
C CYS A 7 6.09 -5.26 -15.13
N GLY A 8 5.39 -4.18 -14.79
CA GLY A 8 4.24 -3.69 -15.57
C GLY A 8 2.97 -4.56 -15.45
N ASN A 9 2.90 -5.44 -14.46
CA ASN A 9 1.74 -6.31 -14.30
C ASN A 9 0.57 -5.62 -13.59
N VAL A 10 0.88 -4.84 -12.56
CA VAL A 10 -0.10 -4.16 -11.71
C VAL A 10 0.03 -2.67 -11.95
N HIS A 11 -1.05 -2.08 -12.43
CA HIS A 11 -1.22 -0.66 -12.67
C HIS A 11 -2.27 -0.14 -11.70
N ILE A 12 -1.95 0.91 -10.96
CA ILE A 12 -2.89 1.53 -10.02
C ILE A 12 -3.08 2.98 -10.46
N GLU A 13 -4.29 3.30 -10.90
CA GLU A 13 -4.72 4.63 -11.30
C GLU A 13 -5.25 5.39 -10.08
N LEU A 14 -4.67 6.57 -9.82
CA LEU A 14 -4.96 7.45 -8.69
C LEU A 14 -5.60 8.76 -9.15
N PRO A 15 -6.57 9.33 -8.40
CA PRO A 15 -7.22 10.58 -8.77
C PRO A 15 -6.26 11.78 -8.75
N SER A 16 -5.32 11.78 -7.81
CA SER A 16 -4.33 12.84 -7.59
C SER A 16 -3.11 12.30 -6.84
N ILE A 17 -2.02 13.08 -6.84
CA ILE A 17 -0.87 12.84 -5.96
C ILE A 17 -1.27 13.23 -4.54
N SER A 18 -1.01 12.35 -3.58
CA SER A 18 -1.16 12.68 -2.16
C SER A 18 -0.09 13.67 -1.73
N GLU A 19 -0.46 14.71 -0.98
CA GLU A 19 0.49 15.71 -0.45
C GLU A 19 1.42 15.11 0.63
N GLU A 20 0.98 14.01 1.24
CA GLU A 20 1.68 13.30 2.31
C GLU A 20 1.59 11.78 2.09
N VAL A 21 2.64 11.06 2.50
CA VAL A 21 2.64 9.61 2.65
C VAL A 21 2.95 9.18 4.08
N GLY A 22 2.30 8.12 4.53
CA GLY A 22 2.55 7.50 5.82
C GLY A 22 3.72 6.53 5.77
N GLN A 23 4.64 6.67 6.72
CA GLN A 23 5.71 5.72 7.01
C GLN A 23 5.43 5.06 8.36
N CYS A 24 4.94 3.82 8.34
CA CYS A 24 4.60 3.09 9.56
C CYS A 24 5.76 2.21 10.03
N ASN A 25 6.05 2.27 11.33
CA ASN A 25 7.13 1.51 11.97
C ASN A 25 6.68 0.13 12.52
N CYS A 26 5.43 -0.29 12.29
CA CYS A 26 4.94 -1.61 12.74
C CYS A 26 5.77 -2.74 12.12
N SER A 27 5.65 -3.94 12.71
CA SER A 27 6.56 -5.04 12.39
C SER A 27 6.51 -5.45 10.91
N ILE A 28 5.35 -5.38 10.25
CA ILE A 28 5.22 -5.69 8.82
C ILE A 28 5.59 -4.49 7.92
N CYS A 29 5.12 -3.28 8.24
CA CYS A 29 5.36 -2.09 7.42
C CYS A 29 6.85 -1.75 7.33
N ARG A 30 7.59 -1.87 8.44
CA ARG A 30 9.05 -1.65 8.43
C ARG A 30 9.81 -2.66 7.57
N ARG A 31 9.27 -3.88 7.40
CA ARG A 31 9.87 -4.94 6.56
C ARG A 31 9.53 -4.78 5.09
N TYR A 32 8.33 -4.29 4.79
CA TYR A 32 7.97 -3.91 3.42
C TYR A 32 8.63 -2.60 2.98
N GLY A 33 8.99 -1.73 3.92
CA GLY A 33 9.63 -0.45 3.65
C GLY A 33 8.75 0.46 2.82
N ALA A 34 7.43 0.31 2.87
CA ALA A 34 6.49 1.05 2.02
C ALA A 34 6.28 2.49 2.49
N LEU A 35 5.89 3.36 1.55
CA LEU A 35 5.36 4.69 1.81
C LEU A 35 3.91 4.73 1.35
N TRP A 36 2.98 4.88 2.28
CA TRP A 36 1.55 4.70 1.99
C TRP A 36 0.86 6.02 1.67
N ALA A 37 0.36 6.17 0.45
CA ALA A 37 -0.64 7.19 0.14
C ALA A 37 -2.04 6.60 0.34
N TYR A 38 -2.92 7.32 1.02
CA TYR A 38 -4.22 6.82 1.46
C TYR A 38 -5.35 7.37 0.59
N TYR A 39 -6.21 6.48 0.10
CA TYR A 39 -7.36 6.82 -0.74
C TYR A 39 -8.61 6.04 -0.31
N SER A 40 -9.79 6.51 -0.73
CA SER A 40 -10.99 5.67 -0.70
C SER A 40 -10.88 4.57 -1.77
N PRO A 41 -11.30 3.32 -1.50
CA PRO A 41 -11.33 2.26 -2.51
C PRO A 41 -12.13 2.62 -3.76
N ASP A 42 -13.11 3.53 -3.64
CA ASP A 42 -13.99 3.92 -4.75
C ASP A 42 -13.32 4.96 -5.68
N GLU A 43 -12.17 5.53 -5.28
CA GLU A 43 -11.40 6.50 -6.06
C GLU A 43 -10.24 5.88 -6.84
N VAL A 44 -9.88 4.63 -6.52
CA VAL A 44 -8.71 3.94 -7.06
C VAL A 44 -9.14 2.85 -8.02
N LYS A 45 -8.47 2.77 -9.17
CA LYS A 45 -8.69 1.70 -10.14
C LYS A 45 -7.42 0.87 -10.30
N THR A 46 -7.54 -0.44 -10.12
CA THR A 46 -6.44 -1.38 -10.37
C THR A 46 -6.64 -2.12 -11.68
N VAL A 47 -5.62 -2.11 -12.54
CA VAL A 47 -5.59 -2.82 -13.82
C VAL A 47 -4.48 -3.87 -13.76
N PHE A 48 -4.79 -5.07 -14.26
CA PHE A 48 -3.86 -6.20 -14.33
C PHE A 48 -3.61 -6.56 -15.79
N THR A 49 -2.35 -6.65 -16.19
CA THR A 49 -1.99 -7.02 -17.58
C THR A 49 -1.84 -8.53 -17.77
N LYS A 50 -1.51 -9.29 -16.71
CA LYS A 50 -1.40 -10.76 -16.76
C LYS A 50 -2.09 -11.45 -15.59
N GLU A 51 -1.63 -11.19 -14.37
CA GLU A 51 -2.07 -11.89 -13.16
C GLU A 51 -2.61 -10.92 -12.12
N LYS A 52 -3.65 -11.33 -11.38
CA LYS A 52 -4.14 -10.56 -10.23
C LYS A 52 -3.11 -10.56 -9.10
N THR A 53 -3.14 -9.56 -8.24
CA THR A 53 -2.32 -9.55 -7.01
C THR A 53 -2.67 -10.72 -6.09
N VAL A 54 -1.67 -11.18 -5.35
CA VAL A 54 -1.87 -12.06 -4.17
C VAL A 54 -1.68 -11.24 -2.90
N PHE A 55 -2.32 -11.61 -1.80
CA PHE A 55 -2.23 -10.84 -0.56
C PHE A 55 -1.77 -11.69 0.63
N TYR A 56 -1.25 -11.00 1.64
CA TYR A 56 -0.94 -11.55 2.96
C TYR A 56 -1.78 -10.81 4.01
N ILE A 57 -2.35 -11.56 4.94
CA ILE A 57 -3.16 -11.05 6.06
C ILE A 57 -2.66 -11.71 7.35
N TRP A 58 -2.57 -10.92 8.42
CA TRP A 58 -2.06 -11.36 9.71
C TRP A 58 -2.61 -10.47 10.83
N GLY A 59 -2.18 -10.69 12.07
CA GLY A 59 -2.58 -9.87 13.22
C GLY A 59 -4.10 -9.92 13.49
N ASP A 60 -4.69 -8.75 13.70
CA ASP A 60 -6.13 -8.52 13.84
C ASP A 60 -6.96 -8.92 12.60
N ARG A 61 -6.27 -9.04 11.45
CA ARG A 61 -6.81 -9.34 10.12
C ARG A 61 -7.63 -8.17 9.56
N GLU A 62 -7.26 -6.94 9.91
CA GLU A 62 -7.88 -5.71 9.39
C GLU A 62 -7.30 -5.28 8.05
N VAL A 63 -6.10 -5.77 7.67
CA VAL A 63 -5.40 -5.33 6.45
C VAL A 63 -4.96 -6.51 5.58
N GLU A 64 -5.30 -6.45 4.30
CA GLU A 64 -4.75 -7.30 3.25
C GLU A 64 -3.60 -6.57 2.54
N PHE A 65 -2.37 -7.06 2.67
CA PHE A 65 -1.20 -6.50 1.97
C PHE A 65 -1.01 -7.18 0.61
N HIS A 66 -1.30 -6.46 -0.46
CA HIS A 66 -1.26 -6.97 -1.84
C HIS A 66 0.13 -6.83 -2.47
N ARG A 67 0.52 -7.85 -3.22
CA ARG A 67 1.75 -7.86 -4.00
C ARG A 67 1.56 -8.44 -5.39
N CYS A 68 2.40 -7.99 -6.32
CA CYS A 68 2.46 -8.58 -7.64
C CYS A 68 3.05 -10.01 -7.54
N PRO A 69 2.38 -11.04 -8.06
CA PRO A 69 2.92 -12.41 -8.02
C PRO A 69 4.12 -12.61 -8.96
N LEU A 70 4.36 -11.68 -9.89
CA LEU A 70 5.42 -11.81 -10.89
C LEU A 70 6.74 -11.15 -10.47
N CYS A 71 6.70 -9.95 -9.88
CA CYS A 71 7.92 -9.24 -9.42
C CYS A 71 8.04 -9.11 -7.90
N GLY A 72 7.01 -9.47 -7.13
CA GLY A 72 7.03 -9.40 -5.67
C GLY A 72 6.85 -8.01 -5.07
N CYS A 73 6.79 -6.93 -5.88
CA CYS A 73 6.51 -5.58 -5.37
C CYS A 73 5.23 -5.59 -4.52
N ILE A 74 5.32 -5.07 -3.29
CA ILE A 74 4.17 -4.73 -2.46
C ILE A 74 3.52 -3.50 -3.06
N THR A 75 2.34 -3.64 -3.62
CA THR A 75 1.72 -2.60 -4.44
C THR A 75 0.79 -1.72 -3.63
N HIS A 76 -0.06 -2.33 -2.82
CA HIS A 76 -1.04 -1.63 -2.00
C HIS A 76 -1.44 -2.50 -0.82
N TYR A 77 -2.18 -1.91 0.12
CA TYR A 77 -3.02 -2.68 1.01
C TYR A 77 -4.47 -2.18 0.93
N ILE A 78 -5.41 -3.06 1.26
CA ILE A 78 -6.80 -2.68 1.49
C ILE A 78 -7.21 -3.10 2.90
N THR A 79 -8.10 -2.33 3.52
CA THR A 79 -8.73 -2.77 4.75
C THR A 79 -9.82 -3.80 4.47
N THR A 80 -9.97 -4.75 5.39
CA THR A 80 -11.02 -5.77 5.35
C THR A 80 -12.28 -5.27 6.05
N PRO A 81 -13.41 -6.00 5.97
CA PRO A 81 -14.62 -5.65 6.72
C PRO A 81 -14.47 -5.65 8.25
N LYS A 82 -13.32 -6.04 8.80
CA LYS A 82 -13.03 -5.95 10.24
C LYS A 82 -12.55 -4.57 10.67
N CYS A 83 -12.03 -3.77 9.74
CA CYS A 83 -11.65 -2.39 10.01
C CYS A 83 -12.88 -1.50 9.78
N ASP A 84 -13.13 -0.57 10.70
CA ASP A 84 -14.22 0.39 10.55
C ASP A 84 -13.97 1.37 9.38
N GLU A 85 -12.71 1.60 9.03
CA GLU A 85 -12.31 2.47 7.93
C GLU A 85 -12.14 1.70 6.62
N ARG A 86 -12.65 2.26 5.52
CA ARG A 86 -12.44 1.74 4.16
C ARG A 86 -11.26 2.47 3.51
N ILE A 87 -10.10 1.81 3.48
CA ILE A 87 -8.85 2.39 3.00
C ILE A 87 -8.30 1.55 1.84
N PHE A 88 -7.85 2.25 0.79
CA PHE A 88 -6.95 1.71 -0.23
C PHE A 88 -5.63 2.47 -0.16
N ALA A 89 -4.60 1.86 0.41
CA ALA A 89 -3.32 2.51 0.62
C ALA A 89 -2.29 2.02 -0.41
N VAL A 90 -1.67 2.94 -1.12
CA VAL A 90 -0.82 2.67 -2.28
C VAL A 90 0.63 2.89 -1.92
N ASN A 91 1.51 1.94 -2.26
CA ASN A 91 2.94 2.05 -1.98
C ASN A 91 3.60 2.99 -3.00
N MET A 92 3.82 4.23 -2.58
CA MET A 92 4.41 5.27 -3.42
C MET A 92 5.88 5.03 -3.76
N ARG A 93 6.57 4.06 -3.14
CA ARG A 93 7.91 3.65 -3.59
C ARG A 93 7.97 3.10 -5.01
N MET A 94 6.81 2.85 -5.64
CA MET A 94 6.72 2.50 -7.05
C MET A 94 6.61 3.71 -7.98
N ALA A 95 6.39 4.92 -7.45
CA ALA A 95 6.36 6.14 -8.24
C ALA A 95 7.78 6.55 -8.69
N GLU A 96 7.84 7.40 -9.72
CA GLU A 96 9.09 8.01 -10.15
C GLU A 96 9.70 8.89 -9.03
N ASN A 97 11.03 9.04 -9.04
CA ASN A 97 11.75 9.71 -7.95
C ASN A 97 11.39 11.19 -7.81
N ASP A 98 11.09 11.89 -8.91
CA ASP A 98 10.69 13.30 -8.90
C ASP A 98 9.37 13.53 -8.16
N ILE A 99 8.43 12.59 -8.30
CA ILE A 99 7.18 12.57 -7.53
C ILE A 99 7.48 12.33 -6.05
N LEU A 100 8.33 11.35 -5.73
CA LEU A 100 8.68 11.01 -4.35
C LEU A 100 9.38 12.15 -3.60
N GLU A 101 10.27 12.87 -4.26
CA GLU A 101 10.99 14.02 -3.68
C GLU A 101 10.05 15.19 -3.33
N GLY A 102 8.90 15.28 -4.00
CA GLY A 102 7.89 16.32 -3.78
C GLY A 102 6.86 16.01 -2.69
N ILE A 103 6.85 14.80 -2.11
CA ILE A 103 5.83 14.37 -1.15
C ILE A 103 6.39 14.38 0.27
N SER A 104 5.61 14.95 1.20
CA SER A 104 5.96 14.94 2.62
C SER A 104 5.79 13.55 3.24
N VAL A 105 6.64 13.17 4.18
CA VAL A 105 6.55 11.89 4.89
C VAL A 105 6.07 12.12 6.32
N ARG A 106 4.97 11.48 6.70
CA ARG A 106 4.47 11.42 8.07
C ARG A 106 4.81 10.10 8.72
N GLU A 107 5.54 10.17 9.82
CA GLU A 107 5.82 9.01 10.65
C GLU A 107 4.54 8.56 11.39
N ILE A 108 4.31 7.25 11.37
CA ILE A 108 3.18 6.61 12.06
C ILE A 108 3.74 5.60 13.05
N ASP A 109 3.41 5.79 14.33
CA ASP A 109 3.76 4.84 15.38
C ASP A 109 2.72 3.71 15.44
N GLY A 110 3.00 2.64 14.71
CA GLY A 110 2.23 1.39 14.70
C GLY A 110 2.90 0.28 15.52
N GLN A 111 3.89 0.60 16.37
CA GLN A 111 4.46 -0.40 17.26
C GLN A 111 3.40 -0.88 18.25
N GLY A 112 3.20 -2.20 18.32
CA GLY A 112 2.26 -2.83 19.26
C GLY A 112 0.81 -2.92 18.78
N SER A 113 0.43 -2.30 17.65
CA SER A 113 -0.92 -2.49 17.05
C SER A 113 -1.09 -3.87 16.42
N ASP A 114 0.01 -4.58 16.20
CA ASP A 114 0.10 -5.69 15.25
C ASP A 114 0.64 -6.99 15.90
N ASP A 115 1.00 -6.97 17.18
CA ASP A 115 1.55 -8.15 17.87
C ASP A 115 0.45 -9.10 18.36
N GLY A 116 -0.36 -9.58 17.42
CA GLY A 116 -1.34 -10.65 17.62
C GLY A 116 -0.72 -12.04 17.85
N ASN A 117 0.37 -12.14 18.65
CA ASN A 117 0.74 -13.33 19.43
C ASN A 117 2.00 -13.07 20.30
N ARG A 118 1.82 -12.96 21.62
CA ARG A 118 2.60 -13.76 22.57
C ARG A 118 1.82 -15.03 22.82
#